data_AF-A0A7G1IPQ4-F1
#
_entry.id   AF-A0A7G1IPQ4-F1
#
_cell.length_a   1.000
_cell.length_b   1.000
_cell.length_c   1.000
_cell.angle_alpha   90.00
_cell.angle_beta   90.00
_cell.angle_gamma   90.00
#
_symmetry.space_group_name_H-M   'P 1'
#
loop_
_entity.id
_entity.type
_entity.pdbx_description
1 polymer ?
#
loop_
_entity_poly.entity_id
_entity_poly.type
_entity_poly.pdbx_seq_one_letter_code
_entity_poly.pdbx_strand_id
1 'polypeptide(L)'
;MGFAPVRPGREDWLIKLMEGVEDIPGTALTEGITWGWESYPEYLDAIDSRTFAIDVGSQLPHGAVRAYTMGERGARNEPATADDIAAMSRLVTEAVEAGALGFSTSRTLAHRAMDGEPVPGTFAAEDELFGLGRAMAAGGQAVFELAPQGQRARTSSGRSGNWIGCGG
;
A
#
# COMPACT_ATOMS: atom_id res chain seq x y z
N MET A 1 2.96 0.75 -2.18
CA MET A 1 3.34 2.01 -1.50
C MET A 1 3.21 3.15 -2.52
N GLY A 2 3.05 4.42 -2.14
CA GLY A 2 2.86 5.52 -3.09
C GLY A 2 2.51 6.87 -2.44
N PHE A 3 2.27 7.90 -3.26
CA PHE A 3 2.25 9.32 -2.83
C PHE A 3 0.84 9.95 -2.69
N ALA A 4 -0.23 9.16 -2.71
CA ALA A 4 -1.61 9.65 -2.57
C ALA A 4 -2.50 8.62 -1.85
N PRO A 5 -3.46 9.02 -1.00
CA PRO A 5 -3.72 10.41 -0.58
C PRO A 5 -2.68 10.90 0.45
N VAL A 6 -2.56 12.22 0.61
CA VAL A 6 -1.65 12.85 1.56
C VAL A 6 -2.27 14.12 2.11
N ARG A 7 -2.30 14.30 3.43
CA ARG A 7 -2.81 15.55 4.03
C ARG A 7 -1.84 16.70 3.76
N PRO A 8 -2.32 17.93 3.55
CA PRO A 8 -1.48 19.11 3.44
C PRO A 8 -0.52 19.23 4.64
N GLY A 9 0.77 19.39 4.38
CA GLY A 9 1.82 19.46 5.38
C GLY A 9 2.34 18.09 5.87
N ARG A 10 1.93 16.98 5.23
CA ARG A 10 2.40 15.61 5.54
C ARG A 10 3.19 14.97 4.39
N GLU A 11 3.52 15.74 3.37
CA GLU A 11 4.25 15.34 2.16
C GLU A 11 5.64 14.78 2.51
N ASP A 12 6.40 15.50 3.33
CA ASP A 12 7.76 15.11 3.76
C ASP A 12 7.77 13.78 4.51
N TRP A 13 6.71 13.50 5.27
CA TRP A 13 6.57 12.22 5.96
C TRP A 13 6.38 11.08 4.96
N LEU A 14 5.54 11.29 3.93
CA LEU A 14 5.28 10.28 2.91
C LEU A 14 6.52 10.05 2.03
N ILE A 15 7.32 11.08 1.77
CA ILE A 15 8.63 10.95 1.11
C ILE A 15 9.55 10.05 1.92
N LYS A 16 9.71 10.30 3.23
CA LYS A 16 10.57 9.47 4.11
C LYS A 16 10.11 8.02 4.18
N LEU A 17 8.80 7.79 4.12
CA LEU A 17 8.25 6.44 4.06
C LEU A 17 8.67 5.72 2.77
N MET A 18 8.61 6.42 1.63
CA MET A 18 8.99 5.87 0.32
C MET A 18 10.51 5.68 0.17
N GLU A 19 11.31 6.59 0.73
CA GLU A 19 12.78 6.50 0.74
C GLU A 19 13.28 5.17 1.32
N GLY A 20 12.71 4.73 2.45
CA GLY A 20 13.12 3.47 3.09
C GLY A 20 12.73 2.21 2.32
N VAL A 21 11.67 2.27 1.51
CA VAL A 21 11.12 1.10 0.81
C VAL A 21 11.71 0.92 -0.57
N GLU A 22 11.86 2.02 -1.32
CA GLU A 22 12.28 2.00 -2.72
C GLU A 22 13.79 2.19 -2.90
N ASP A 23 14.55 2.42 -1.82
CA ASP A 23 15.99 2.72 -1.84
C ASP A 23 16.32 3.93 -2.75
N ILE A 24 15.38 4.89 -2.82
CA ILE A 24 15.51 6.15 -3.57
C ILE A 24 15.80 7.27 -2.57
N PRO A 25 16.90 8.05 -2.74
CA PRO A 25 17.21 9.16 -1.84
C PRO A 25 16.06 10.15 -1.69
N GLY A 26 15.72 10.56 -0.47
CA GLY A 26 14.61 11.47 -0.20
C GLY A 26 14.74 12.80 -0.95
N THR A 27 15.97 13.31 -1.14
CA THR A 27 16.24 14.52 -1.94
C THR A 27 15.79 14.38 -3.39
N ALA A 28 15.97 13.22 -4.00
CA ALA A 28 15.54 12.96 -5.37
C ALA A 28 14.01 12.95 -5.47
N LEU A 29 13.31 12.45 -4.45
CA LEU A 29 11.85 12.48 -4.38
C LEU A 29 11.33 13.90 -4.15
N THR A 30 11.94 14.67 -3.25
CA THR A 30 11.55 16.07 -2.99
C THR A 30 11.73 16.95 -4.22
N GLU A 31 12.83 16.80 -4.97
CA GLU A 31 13.07 17.56 -6.19
C GLU A 31 12.19 17.09 -7.36
N GLY A 32 11.88 15.79 -7.42
CA GLY A 32 11.12 15.18 -8.51
C GLY A 32 9.60 15.31 -8.40
N ILE A 33 9.07 15.56 -7.21
CA ILE A 33 7.62 15.62 -6.96
C ILE A 33 7.17 17.09 -6.86
N THR A 34 6.34 17.50 -7.81
CA THR A 34 5.53 18.71 -7.67
C THR A 34 4.17 18.32 -7.11
N TRP A 35 3.94 18.61 -5.83
CA TRP A 35 2.67 18.36 -5.15
C TRP A 35 1.56 19.24 -5.73
N GLY A 36 0.36 18.67 -5.80
CA GLY A 36 -0.84 19.36 -6.30
C GLY A 36 -2.13 18.61 -5.99
N TRP A 37 -2.09 17.70 -5.01
CA TRP A 37 -3.20 16.84 -4.64
C TRP A 37 -3.19 16.60 -3.13
N GLU A 38 -4.37 16.44 -2.55
CA GLU A 38 -4.57 15.85 -1.23
C GLU A 38 -5.19 14.45 -1.38
N SER A 39 -6.21 14.34 -2.24
CA SER A 39 -6.97 13.11 -2.47
C SER A 39 -6.36 12.25 -3.59
N TYR A 40 -6.80 10.99 -3.68
CA TYR A 40 -6.37 10.12 -4.77
C TYR A 40 -6.97 10.50 -6.15
N PRO A 41 -8.25 10.92 -6.26
CA PRO A 41 -8.77 11.46 -7.51
C PRO A 41 -7.99 12.68 -8.02
N GLU A 42 -7.64 13.63 -7.15
CA GLU A 42 -6.81 14.79 -7.52
C GLU A 42 -5.42 14.37 -8.02
N TYR A 43 -4.86 13.29 -7.46
CA TYR A 43 -3.61 12.71 -7.96
C TYR A 43 -3.77 12.12 -9.37
N LEU A 44 -4.89 11.46 -9.66
CA LEU A 44 -5.19 11.00 -11.02
C LEU A 44 -5.37 12.17 -11.99
N ASP A 45 -6.05 13.24 -11.59
CA ASP A 45 -6.16 14.47 -12.39
C ASP A 45 -4.79 15.10 -12.67
N ALA A 46 -3.89 15.10 -11.66
CA ALA A 46 -2.53 15.60 -11.82
C ALA A 46 -1.71 14.76 -12.82
N ILE A 47 -1.92 13.44 -12.87
CA ILE A 47 -1.36 12.58 -13.91
C ILE A 47 -1.98 12.92 -15.27
N ASP A 48 -3.31 12.94 -15.37
CA ASP A 48 -4.05 13.15 -16.63
C ASP A 48 -3.75 14.50 -17.28
N SER A 49 -3.37 15.52 -16.49
CA SER A 49 -2.93 16.82 -17.00
C SER A 49 -1.65 16.79 -17.83
N ARG A 50 -0.92 15.67 -17.86
CA ARG A 50 0.39 15.52 -18.52
C ARG A 50 0.30 14.60 -19.73
N THR A 51 1.14 14.87 -20.73
CA THR A 51 1.29 13.99 -21.90
C THR A 51 2.40 12.97 -21.66
N PHE A 52 2.06 11.69 -21.73
CA PHE A 52 3.01 10.59 -21.63
C PHE A 52 3.19 9.88 -22.97
N ALA A 53 4.38 9.30 -23.18
CA ALA A 53 4.65 8.45 -24.33
C ALA A 53 4.11 7.01 -24.15
N ILE A 54 3.61 6.69 -22.96
CA ILE A 54 3.09 5.38 -22.55
C ILE A 54 1.79 5.57 -21.78
N ASP A 55 0.97 4.51 -21.72
CA ASP A 55 -0.20 4.47 -20.84
C ASP A 55 0.24 4.42 -19.36
N VAL A 56 -0.53 5.09 -18.50
CA VAL A 56 -0.28 5.13 -17.06
C VAL A 56 -1.47 4.52 -16.32
N GLY A 57 -1.19 3.46 -15.57
CA GLY A 57 -2.15 2.85 -14.65
C GLY A 57 -1.66 2.99 -13.21
N SER A 58 -2.55 3.36 -12.29
CA SER A 58 -2.19 3.54 -10.88
C SER A 58 -3.06 2.68 -9.96
N GLN A 59 -2.48 2.29 -8.83
CA GLN A 59 -3.16 1.59 -7.75
C GLN A 59 -3.08 2.41 -6.47
N LEU A 60 -4.16 2.41 -5.68
CA LEU A 60 -4.23 3.10 -4.41
C LEU A 60 -3.29 2.41 -3.38
N PRO A 61 -2.32 3.13 -2.80
CA PRO A 61 -1.37 2.53 -1.86
C PRO A 61 -1.92 2.45 -0.43
N HIS A 62 -1.94 1.24 0.12
CA HIS A 62 -2.43 0.98 1.47
C HIS A 62 -1.78 1.86 2.55
N GLY A 63 -0.45 2.03 2.49
CA GLY A 63 0.25 2.78 3.53
C GLY A 63 -0.14 4.25 3.60
N ALA A 64 -0.40 4.89 2.45
CA ALA A 64 -0.89 6.26 2.40
C ALA A 64 -2.33 6.35 2.93
N VAL A 65 -3.18 5.38 2.58
CA VAL A 65 -4.57 5.28 3.08
C VAL A 65 -4.61 5.16 4.61
N ARG A 66 -3.77 4.29 5.20
CA ARG A 66 -3.63 4.19 6.66
C ARG A 66 -3.16 5.49 7.29
N ALA A 67 -2.14 6.12 6.73
CA ALA A 67 -1.61 7.37 7.26
C ALA A 67 -2.62 8.51 7.19
N TYR A 68 -3.38 8.59 6.09
CA TYR A 68 -4.38 9.62 5.86
C TYR A 68 -5.57 9.50 6.83
N THR A 69 -6.02 8.27 7.08
CA THR A 69 -7.20 7.99 7.93
C THR A 69 -6.86 7.92 9.42
N MET A 70 -5.76 7.26 9.78
CA MET A 70 -5.40 6.96 11.17
C MET A 70 -4.28 7.84 11.73
N GLY A 71 -3.61 8.65 10.90
CA GLY A 71 -2.46 9.47 11.29
C GLY A 71 -1.26 8.63 11.73
N GLU A 72 -0.59 9.07 12.81
CA GLU A 72 0.58 8.38 13.40
C GLU A 72 0.30 6.94 13.82
N ARG A 73 -0.95 6.60 14.17
CA ARG A 73 -1.31 5.22 14.50
C ARG A 73 -1.23 4.32 13.27
N GLY A 74 -1.73 4.81 12.13
CA GLY A 74 -1.66 4.10 10.86
C GLY A 74 -0.22 3.88 10.42
N ALA A 75 0.60 4.92 10.55
CA ALA A 75 2.03 4.91 10.28
C ALA A 75 2.78 3.83 11.10
N ARG A 76 2.42 3.65 12.37
CA ARG A 76 3.07 2.71 13.29
C ARG A 76 2.48 1.30 13.29
N ASN A 77 1.71 0.94 12.26
CA ASN A 77 1.03 -0.36 12.17
C ASN A 77 0.12 -0.68 13.38
N GLU A 78 -0.44 0.33 14.05
CA GLU A 78 -1.44 0.05 15.08
C GLU A 78 -2.69 -0.61 14.45
N PRO A 79 -3.44 -1.42 15.22
CA PRO A 79 -4.69 -1.99 14.75
C PRO A 79 -5.69 -0.91 14.32
N ALA A 80 -6.32 -1.13 13.16
CA ALA A 80 -7.42 -0.30 12.69
C ALA A 80 -8.69 -0.63 13.49
N THR A 81 -9.42 0.41 13.88
CA THR A 81 -10.76 0.29 14.45
C THR A 81 -11.81 0.12 13.34
N ALA A 82 -13.03 -0.24 13.70
CA ALA A 82 -14.13 -0.31 12.73
C ALA A 82 -14.35 1.02 11.98
N ASP A 83 -14.18 2.15 12.67
CA ASP A 83 -14.33 3.49 12.07
C ASP A 83 -13.18 3.81 11.11
N ASP A 84 -11.95 3.41 11.46
CA ASP A 84 -10.80 3.53 10.56
C ASP A 84 -11.03 2.71 9.28
N ILE A 85 -11.47 1.45 9.42
CA ILE A 85 -11.76 0.56 8.28
C ILE A 85 -12.87 1.15 7.42
N ALA A 86 -13.93 1.70 8.02
CA ALA A 86 -14.99 2.38 7.28
C ALA A 86 -14.47 3.62 6.54
N ALA A 87 -13.56 4.40 7.14
CA ALA A 87 -12.93 5.54 6.49
C ALA A 87 -12.03 5.14 5.33
N MET A 88 -11.17 4.14 5.52
CA MET A 88 -10.31 3.60 4.47
C MET A 88 -11.14 3.01 3.33
N SER A 89 -12.22 2.30 3.64
CA SER A 89 -13.14 1.74 2.65
C SER A 89 -13.76 2.82 1.75
N ARG A 90 -14.15 3.97 2.30
CA ARG A 90 -14.67 5.09 1.48
C ARG A 90 -13.63 5.58 0.47
N LEU A 91 -12.39 5.76 0.90
CA LEU A 91 -11.29 6.18 0.02
C LEU A 91 -10.98 5.13 -1.06
N VAL A 92 -11.07 3.84 -0.72
CA VAL A 92 -10.88 2.75 -1.68
C VAL A 92 -11.98 2.75 -2.74
N THR A 93 -13.25 2.88 -2.34
CA THR A 93 -14.38 2.96 -3.28
C THR A 93 -14.22 4.18 -4.19
N GLU A 94 -13.96 5.36 -3.63
CA GLU A 94 -13.75 6.60 -4.39
C GLU A 94 -12.58 6.48 -5.39
N ALA A 95 -11.45 5.88 -4.97
CA ALA A 95 -10.31 5.71 -5.86
C ALA A 95 -10.65 4.79 -7.04
N VAL A 96 -11.37 3.69 -6.82
CA VAL A 96 -11.78 2.78 -7.90
C VAL A 96 -12.77 3.46 -8.83
N GLU A 97 -13.75 4.19 -8.30
CA GLU A 97 -14.71 4.98 -9.09
C GLU A 97 -14.02 6.06 -9.94
N ALA A 98 -12.93 6.65 -9.42
CA ALA A 98 -12.12 7.63 -10.15
C ALA A 98 -11.17 7.02 -11.19
N GLY A 99 -11.05 5.69 -11.26
CA GLY A 99 -10.25 5.00 -12.27
C GLY A 99 -8.96 4.34 -11.76
N ALA A 100 -8.77 4.19 -10.45
CA ALA A 100 -7.71 3.34 -9.94
C ALA A 100 -7.87 1.91 -10.48
N LEU A 101 -6.77 1.32 -10.97
CA LEU A 101 -6.76 -0.09 -11.38
C LEU A 101 -6.98 -1.04 -10.19
N GLY A 102 -6.79 -0.53 -8.97
CA GLY A 102 -7.13 -1.21 -7.74
C GLY A 102 -6.29 -0.74 -6.57
N PHE A 103 -5.87 -1.67 -5.73
CA PHE A 103 -5.28 -1.40 -4.42
C PHE A 103 -4.02 -2.24 -4.23
N SER A 104 -2.98 -1.64 -3.64
CA SER A 104 -1.69 -2.27 -3.38
C SER A 104 -1.38 -2.36 -1.89
N THR A 105 -1.04 -3.55 -1.41
CA THR A 105 -0.63 -3.77 -0.01
C THR A 105 0.53 -4.74 0.13
N SER A 106 1.39 -4.48 1.12
CA SER A 106 2.51 -5.36 1.47
C SER A 106 2.37 -5.89 2.89
N ARG A 107 2.59 -7.20 3.04
CA ARG A 107 2.68 -7.92 4.32
C ARG A 107 4.07 -8.52 4.56
N THR A 108 5.06 -8.09 3.78
CA THR A 108 6.44 -8.58 3.84
C THR A 108 7.24 -7.83 4.91
N LEU A 109 7.84 -8.56 5.86
CA LEU A 109 8.70 -7.98 6.92
C LEU A 109 10.02 -7.37 6.42
N ALA A 110 10.35 -7.60 5.15
CA ALA A 110 11.51 -7.02 4.49
C ALA A 110 11.25 -5.57 4.02
N HIS A 111 9.98 -5.19 3.78
CA HIS A 111 9.64 -3.81 3.45
C HIS A 111 9.61 -2.99 4.73
N ARG A 112 10.63 -2.14 4.91
CA ARG A 112 10.85 -1.33 6.11
C ARG A 112 10.94 0.14 5.72
N ALA A 113 10.49 1.00 6.62
CA ALA A 113 10.76 2.42 6.56
C ALA A 113 12.21 2.71 7.02
N MET A 114 12.65 3.96 6.88
CA MET A 114 14.01 4.39 7.21
C MET A 114 14.40 4.18 8.68
N ASP A 115 13.42 4.19 9.59
CA ASP A 115 13.63 3.90 11.01
C ASP A 115 13.74 2.39 11.31
N GLY A 116 13.63 1.55 10.28
CA GLY A 116 13.67 0.09 10.38
C GLY A 116 12.33 -0.54 10.72
N GLU A 117 11.26 0.23 10.93
CA GLU A 117 9.94 -0.31 11.24
C GLU A 117 9.27 -0.87 9.96
N PRO A 118 8.46 -1.94 10.06
CA PRO A 118 7.71 -2.45 8.91
C PRO A 118 6.77 -1.39 8.33
N VAL A 119 6.59 -1.42 7.00
CA VAL A 119 5.71 -0.45 6.33
C VAL A 119 4.27 -0.53 6.84
N PRO A 120 3.51 0.58 6.86
CA PRO A 120 2.10 0.59 7.23
C PRO A 120 1.30 -0.42 6.40
N GLY A 121 0.49 -1.24 7.06
CA GLY A 121 -0.30 -2.30 6.43
C GLY A 121 0.35 -3.69 6.52
N THR A 122 1.61 -3.79 6.97
CA THR A 122 2.30 -5.09 7.15
C THR A 122 1.53 -6.01 8.09
N PHE A 123 0.98 -5.45 9.17
CA PHE A 123 0.24 -6.16 10.20
C PHE A 123 -1.28 -5.93 10.12
N ALA A 124 -1.78 -5.48 8.98
CA ALA A 124 -3.22 -5.29 8.78
C ALA A 124 -3.98 -6.60 9.07
N ALA A 125 -5.03 -6.47 9.88
CA ALA A 125 -5.87 -7.58 10.27
C ALA A 125 -6.79 -8.02 9.12
N GLU A 126 -7.36 -9.21 9.23
CA GLU A 126 -8.20 -9.77 8.17
C GLU A 126 -9.46 -8.94 7.91
N ASP A 127 -10.08 -8.39 8.95
CA ASP A 127 -11.25 -7.52 8.84
C ASP A 127 -10.96 -6.24 8.05
N GLU A 128 -9.78 -5.66 8.23
CA GLU A 128 -9.26 -4.55 7.43
C GLU A 128 -9.12 -4.98 5.96
N LEU A 129 -8.37 -6.05 5.66
CA LEU A 129 -8.14 -6.50 4.29
C LEU A 129 -9.45 -6.88 3.56
N PHE A 130 -10.35 -7.60 4.22
CA PHE A 130 -11.65 -7.94 3.66
C PHE A 130 -12.57 -6.72 3.53
N GLY A 131 -12.46 -5.75 4.44
CA GLY A 131 -13.16 -4.46 4.35
C GLY A 131 -12.78 -3.71 3.08
N LEU A 132 -11.49 -3.56 2.83
CA LEU A 132 -10.97 -2.89 1.63
C LEU A 132 -11.28 -3.69 0.36
N GLY A 133 -11.19 -5.03 0.39
CA GLY A 133 -11.58 -5.87 -0.74
C GLY A 133 -13.06 -5.73 -1.12
N ARG A 134 -13.97 -5.62 -0.13
CA ARG A 134 -15.39 -5.32 -0.38
C ARG A 134 -15.58 -3.91 -0.93
N ALA A 135 -14.84 -2.93 -0.42
CA ALA A 135 -14.91 -1.55 -0.88
C ALA A 135 -14.47 -1.41 -2.34
N MET A 136 -13.44 -2.14 -2.76
CA MET A 136 -13.04 -2.23 -4.16
C MET A 136 -14.19 -2.76 -5.00
N ALA A 137 -14.74 -3.92 -4.65
CA ALA A 137 -15.86 -4.51 -5.39
C ALA A 137 -17.08 -3.58 -5.49
N ALA A 138 -17.32 -2.73 -4.49
CA ALA A 138 -18.38 -1.73 -4.51
C ALA A 138 -18.11 -0.57 -5.48
N GLY A 139 -16.85 -0.14 -5.62
CA GLY A 139 -16.46 0.93 -6.56
C GLY A 139 -16.29 0.45 -8.01
N GLY A 140 -16.08 -0.86 -8.22
CA GLY A 140 -15.90 -1.47 -9.53
C GLY A 140 -15.03 -2.72 -9.48
N GLN A 141 -15.04 -3.57 -10.51
CA GLN A 141 -14.08 -4.68 -10.58
C GLN A 141 -12.66 -4.13 -10.69
N ALA A 142 -11.81 -4.42 -9.70
CA ALA A 142 -10.45 -3.89 -9.59
C ALA A 142 -9.45 -4.96 -9.12
N VAL A 143 -8.15 -4.70 -9.30
CA VAL A 143 -7.07 -5.64 -8.98
C VAL A 143 -6.56 -5.41 -7.55
N PHE A 144 -6.63 -6.45 -6.72
CA PHE A 144 -6.03 -6.45 -5.39
C PHE A 144 -4.61 -6.99 -5.47
N GLU A 145 -3.61 -6.12 -5.34
CA GLU A 145 -2.20 -6.49 -5.30
C GLU A 145 -1.75 -6.72 -3.85
N LEU A 146 -1.12 -7.87 -3.61
CA LEU A 146 -0.68 -8.31 -2.30
C LEU A 146 0.73 -8.88 -2.40
N ALA A 147 1.69 -8.24 -1.74
CA ALA A 147 2.95 -8.90 -1.37
C ALA A 147 2.70 -9.70 -0.08
N PRO A 148 2.65 -11.05 -0.13
CA PRO A 148 2.26 -11.85 1.01
C PRO A 148 3.36 -11.88 2.07
N GLN A 149 2.97 -12.13 3.32
CA GLN A 149 3.93 -12.44 4.37
C GLN A 149 4.68 -13.72 3.97
N GLY A 150 5.93 -13.56 3.53
CA GLY A 150 6.76 -14.69 3.13
C GLY A 150 6.80 -15.72 4.25
N GLN A 151 6.49 -16.98 3.94
CA GLN A 151 6.82 -18.08 4.84
C GLN A 151 8.34 -18.06 4.96
N ARG A 152 8.86 -17.53 6.07
CA ARG A 152 10.15 -18.01 6.55
C ARG A 152 9.88 -19.46 6.91
N ALA A 153 10.10 -20.37 5.95
CA ALA A 153 10.06 -21.79 6.20
C ALA A 153 10.83 -21.99 7.49
N ARG A 154 10.16 -22.46 8.55
CA ARG A 154 10.87 -23.00 9.69
C ARG A 154 11.72 -24.09 9.09
N THR A 155 13.02 -23.83 8.89
CA THR A 155 13.98 -24.88 8.67
C THR A 155 13.95 -25.69 9.95
N SER A 156 13.09 -26.70 9.98
CA SER A 156 13.25 -27.83 10.89
C SER A 156 14.59 -28.43 10.51
N SER A 157 15.63 -28.07 11.26
CA SER A 157 16.93 -28.69 11.17
C SER A 157 16.76 -30.17 11.47
N GLY A 158 16.84 -30.98 10.42
CA GLY A 158 17.32 -32.36 10.43
C GLY A 158 16.51 -33.38 11.23
N ARG A 159 15.74 -34.21 10.51
CA ARG A 159 16.08 -35.63 10.43
C ARG A 159 15.53 -36.28 9.15
N SER A 160 16.46 -36.92 8.47
CA SER A 160 16.39 -37.77 7.28
C SER A 160 15.21 -38.75 7.21
N GLY A 161 14.66 -38.96 6.02
CA GLY A 161 13.84 -40.15 5.75
C GLY A 161 13.11 -40.20 4.40
N ASN A 162 13.81 -40.74 3.39
CA ASN A 162 13.34 -41.45 2.19
C ASN A 162 12.37 -40.81 1.17
N TRP A 163 12.94 -40.61 -0.02
CA TRP A 163 12.27 -40.49 -1.32
C TRP A 163 11.83 -41.86 -1.86
N ILE A 164 10.55 -42.01 -2.20
CA ILE A 164 9.96 -42.90 -3.23
C ILE A 164 8.61 -42.23 -3.58
N GLY A 165 8.14 -41.97 -4.80
CA GLY A 165 8.51 -42.31 -6.18
C GLY A 165 7.26 -41.99 -7.03
N CYS A 166 7.44 -41.55 -8.28
CA CYS A 166 6.35 -41.33 -9.24
C CYS A 166 5.55 -42.62 -9.53
N GLY A 167 4.26 -42.46 -9.86
CA GLY A 167 3.52 -43.41 -10.71
C GLY A 167 2.08 -43.66 -10.29
N GLY A 168 1.13 -43.39 -11.21
CA GLY A 168 -0.26 -43.82 -11.14
C GLY A 168 -1.24 -42.84 -11.77
#